data_AF-A0A645G948-F1
#
_entry.id   AF-A0A645G948-F1
#
_cell.length_a   1.000
_cell.length_b   1.000
_cell.length_c   1.000
_cell.angle_alpha   90.00
_cell.angle_beta   90.00
_cell.angle_gamma   90.00
#
_symmetry.space_group_name_H-M   'P 1'
#
loop_
_entity.id
_entity.type
_entity.pdbx_description
1 polymer ?
#
loop_
_entity_poly.entity_id
_entity_poly.type
_entity_poly.pdbx_seq_one_letter_code
_entity_poly.pdbx_strand_id
1 'polypeptide(L)' 'MEEKALQQDKVKEMLEGKQIVKVICVPQKLVNIVVK' A
#
# COMPACT_ATOMS: atom_id res chain seq x y z
N MET A 1 -8.47 5.65 4.69
CA MET A 1 -8.32 4.28 4.14
C MET A 1 -6.83 3.95 3.95
N GLU A 2 -6.06 4.91 3.44
CA GLU A 2 -4.61 4.82 3.25
C GLU A 2 -3.82 4.41 4.51
N GLU A 3 -3.99 5.10 5.64
CA GLU A 3 -3.24 4.79 6.86
C GLU A 3 -3.55 3.38 7.41
N LYS A 4 -4.80 2.93 7.29
CA LYS A 4 -5.20 1.58 7.71
C LYS A 4 -4.60 0.50 6.82
N ALA A 5 -4.39 0.78 5.52
CA ALA A 5 -3.73 -0.15 4.61
C ALA A 5 -2.22 -0.22 4.91
N LEU A 6 -1.58 0.91 5.20
CA LEU A 6 -0.16 1.00 5.56
C LEU A 6 0.18 0.46 6.95
N GLN A 7 -0.82 0.35 7.84
CA GLN A 7 -0.67 -0.20 9.19
C GLN A 7 -0.82 -1.74 9.26
N GLN A 8 -1.27 -2.40 8.19
CA GLN A 8 -1.33 -3.87 8.20
C GLN A 8 0.06 -4.49 8.09
N ASP A 9 0.39 -5.39 9.01
CA ASP A 9 1.67 -6.12 9.03
C ASP A 9 1.98 -6.81 7.70
N LYS A 10 0.97 -7.43 7.05
CA LYS A 10 1.13 -8.03 5.72
C LYS A 10 1.55 -7.03 4.65
N VAL A 11 1.07 -5.79 4.71
CA VAL A 11 1.43 -4.76 3.72
C VAL A 11 2.86 -4.31 3.95
N LYS A 12 3.28 -4.16 5.21
CA LYS A 12 4.69 -3.86 5.55
C LYS A 12 5.63 -4.96 5.07
N GLU A 13 5.29 -6.23 5.32
CA GLU A 13 6.07 -7.38 4.87
C GLU A 13 6.18 -7.43 3.33
N MET A 14 5.10 -7.10 2.61
CA MET A 14 5.09 -7.04 1.14
C MET A 14 5.80 -5.81 0.55
N LEU A 15 5.97 -4.76 1.33
CA LEU A 15 6.74 -3.56 0.98
C LEU A 15 8.23 -3.71 1.35
N GLU A 16 8.59 -4.66 2.21
CA GLU A 16 9.94 -4.84 2.70
C GLU A 16 10.87 -5.30 1.56
N GLY A 17 11.90 -4.49 1.27
CA GLY A 17 12.82 -4.72 0.16
C GLY A 17 12.32 -4.28 -1.21
N LYS A 18 11.11 -3.71 -1.31
CA LYS A 18 10.55 -3.18 -2.57
C LYS A 18 10.42 -1.67 -2.55
N GLN A 19 10.62 -1.05 -3.70
CA GLN A 19 10.52 0.41 -3.80
C GLN A 19 9.11 0.81 -4.24
N ILE A 20 8.42 1.62 -3.44
CA ILE A 20 7.08 2.13 -3.78
C ILE A 20 7.22 3.10 -4.95
N VAL A 21 6.58 2.79 -6.07
CA VAL A 21 6.59 3.60 -7.29
C VAL A 21 5.39 4.55 -7.32
N LYS A 22 4.20 4.05 -6.97
CA LYS A 22 2.95 4.84 -6.94
C LYS A 22 1.96 4.26 -5.94
N VAL A 23 1.24 5.12 -5.24
CA VAL A 23 0.08 4.75 -4.42
C VAL A 23 -1.15 5.37 -5.07
N ILE A 24 -2.14 4.54 -5.40
CA ILE A 24 -3.41 4.99 -5.96
C ILE A 24 -4.50 4.68 -4.94
N CYS A 25 -5.07 5.73 -4.35
CA CYS A 25 -6.15 5.65 -3.38
C CYS A 25 -7.46 6.08 -4.05
N VAL A 26 -8.39 5.13 -4.19
CA VAL A 26 -9.75 5.42 -4.67
C VAL A 26 -10.69 5.37 -3.45
N PRO A 27 -11.25 6.51 -3.02
CA PRO A 27 -12.07 6.58 -1.81
C PRO A 27 -13.27 5.63 -1.90
N GLN A 28 -13.58 4.95 -0.79
CA GLN A 28 -14.64 3.93 -0.67
C GLN A 28 -14.50 2.70 -1.60
N LYS A 29 -13.41 2.55 -2.36
CA LYS A 29 -13.21 1.41 -3.26
C LYS A 29 -11.97 0.59 -2.92
N LEU A 30 -10.77 1.16 -3.07
CA LEU A 30 -9.51 0.41 -2.92
C LEU A 30 -8.30 1.33 -2.77
N VAL A 31 -7.23 0.78 -2.22
CA VAL A 31 -5.89 1.38 -2.25
C VAL A 31 -4.96 0.38 -2.95
N ASN A 32 -4.40 0.77 -4.09
CA ASN A 32 -3.44 -0.04 -4.83
C ASN A 32 -2.05 0.55 -4.68
N ILE A 33 -1.10 -0.24 -4.20
CA ILE A 33 0.28 0.17 -3.96
C ILE A 33 1.15 -0.52 -5.02
N VAL A 34 1.68 0.27 -5.94
CA VAL A 34 2.57 -0.22 -7.01
C VAL A 34 4.00 -0.20 -6.50
N VAL A 35 4.60 -1.39 -6.42
CA VAL A 35 5.97 -1.61 -5.97
C VAL A 35 6.84 -2.17 -7.10
N LYS A 36 8.14 -1.88 -7.08
CA LYS A 36 9.17 -2.53 -7.91
C LYS A 36 10.02 -3.46 -7.07
#